data_AF-A0A9E0ASM1-F1
#
_entry.id   AF-A0A9E0ASM1-F1
#
_cell.length_a   1.000
_cell.length_b   1.000
_cell.length_c   1.000
_cell.angle_alpha   90.00
_cell.angle_beta   90.00
_cell.angle_gamma   90.00
#
_symmetry.space_group_name_H-M   'P 1'
#
loop_
_entity.id
_entity.type
_entity.pdbx_description
1 polymer ?
#
loop_
_entity_poly.entity_id
_entity_poly.type
_entity_poly.pdbx_seq_one_letter_code
_entity_poly.pdbx_strand_id
1 'polypeptide(L)'
;MTDRKYELTQNNKVLPLVLMAVGVAAVAVGFMTDKTRAWASLLTNGFYFNAIALAGTFFVAVNYVAQAGWAVGIKRVAEAMGGFLKFSMAILIITFLGGHHDLYHWTHHELYDPNSPEYDAILAGKSGYLNMTFYIIRLVAYAAIWVGFTYM
;
A
#
# COMPACT_ATOMS: atom_id res chain seq x y z
N MET A 1 33.49 10.47 -14.74
CA MET A 1 32.12 10.14 -15.16
C MET A 1 31.30 11.42 -15.08
N THR A 2 30.84 11.95 -16.20
CA THR A 2 29.97 13.13 -16.23
C THR A 2 28.66 12.77 -15.55
N ASP A 3 28.29 13.50 -14.50
CA ASP A 3 27.11 13.23 -13.67
C ASP A 3 25.84 13.61 -14.46
N ARG A 4 25.43 12.75 -15.41
CA ARG A 4 24.25 12.96 -16.25
C ARG A 4 23.00 12.79 -15.40
N LYS A 5 22.48 13.92 -14.91
CA LYS A 5 21.15 13.99 -14.30
C LYS A 5 20.10 13.76 -15.39
N TYR A 6 19.12 12.91 -15.10
CA TYR A 6 18.02 12.68 -16.02
C TYR A 6 17.08 13.89 -15.98
N GLU A 7 17.02 14.63 -17.09
CA GLU A 7 16.11 15.76 -17.24
C GLU A 7 14.77 15.28 -17.79
N LEU A 8 13.70 15.55 -17.05
CA LEU A 8 12.34 15.21 -17.47
C LEU A 8 11.88 16.16 -18.59
N THR A 9 11.59 15.60 -19.76
CA THR A 9 10.90 16.31 -20.84
C THR A 9 9.51 16.77 -20.39
N GLN A 10 8.97 17.83 -21.01
CA GLN A 10 7.66 18.37 -20.65
C GLN A 10 6.55 17.30 -20.74
N ASN A 11 6.57 16.48 -21.79
CA ASN A 11 5.59 15.40 -21.97
C ASN A 11 5.65 14.36 -20.85
N ASN A 12 6.86 14.02 -20.38
CA ASN A 12 7.06 13.06 -19.28
C ASN A 12 6.60 13.61 -17.92
N LYS A 13 6.35 14.92 -17.80
CA LYS A 13 5.74 15.53 -16.60
C LYS A 13 4.22 15.64 -16.73
N VAL A 14 3.75 16.09 -17.89
CA VAL A 14 2.32 16.36 -18.11
C VAL A 14 1.51 15.07 -18.17
N LEU A 15 2.00 14.02 -18.85
CA LEU A 15 1.26 12.78 -19.01
C LEU A 15 0.93 12.11 -17.66
N PRO A 16 1.89 11.86 -16.73
CA PRO A 16 1.57 11.30 -15.43
C PRO A 16 0.62 12.19 -14.62
N LEU A 17 0.72 13.51 -14.75
CA LEU A 17 -0.14 14.45 -14.03
C LEU A 17 -1.59 14.37 -14.51
N VAL A 18 -1.81 14.29 -15.82
CA VAL A 18 -3.13 14.06 -16.42
C VAL A 18 -3.69 12.70 -15.96
N LEU A 19 -2.88 11.64 -15.98
CA LEU A 19 -3.32 10.31 -15.52
C LEU A 19 -3.68 10.30 -14.03
N MET A 20 -2.94 11.02 -13.19
CA MET A 20 -3.29 11.19 -11.77
C MET A 20 -4.64 11.92 -11.62
N ALA A 21 -4.87 12.98 -12.38
CA ALA A 21 -6.13 13.71 -12.35
C ALA A 21 -7.32 12.83 -12.78
N VAL A 22 -7.16 12.05 -13.84
CA VAL A 22 -8.17 11.07 -14.30
C VAL A 22 -8.40 10.00 -13.23
N GLY A 23 -7.34 9.49 -12.59
CA GLY A 23 -7.43 8.52 -11.51
C GLY A 23 -8.23 9.05 -10.31
N VAL A 24 -7.96 10.29 -9.88
CA VAL A 24 -8.71 10.94 -8.79
C VAL A 24 -10.19 11.11 -9.16
N ALA A 25 -10.48 11.55 -10.39
CA ALA A 25 -11.85 11.68 -10.87
C ALA A 25 -12.57 10.32 -10.89
N ALA A 26 -11.90 9.26 -11.34
CA ALA A 26 -12.46 7.91 -11.36
C ALA A 26 -12.77 7.38 -9.95
N VAL A 27 -11.90 7.66 -8.97
CA VAL A 27 -12.14 7.32 -7.56
C VAL A 27 -13.36 8.07 -7.02
N ALA A 28 -13.47 9.38 -7.30
CA ALA A 28 -14.61 10.19 -6.88
C ALA A 28 -15.94 9.65 -7.46
N VAL A 29 -15.96 9.34 -8.76
CA VAL A 29 -17.13 8.72 -9.40
C VAL A 29 -17.45 7.36 -8.78
N GLY A 30 -16.42 6.54 -8.49
CA GLY A 30 -16.61 5.25 -7.83
C GLY A 30 -17.37 5.37 -6.51
N PHE A 31 -16.99 6.33 -5.67
CA PHE A 31 -17.69 6.60 -4.40
C PHE A 31 -19.10 7.17 -4.56
N MET A 32 -19.39 7.83 -5.68
CA MET A 32 -20.75 8.29 -6.00
C MET A 32 -21.66 7.15 -6.47
N THR A 33 -21.09 6.08 -7.04
CA THR A 33 -21.86 4.94 -7.57
C THR A 33 -22.01 3.80 -6.56
N ASP A 34 -20.91 3.31 -5.99
CA ASP A 34 -20.89 2.15 -5.08
C ASP A 34 -19.66 2.25 -4.17
N LYS A 35 -19.92 2.55 -2.89
CA LYS A 35 -18.87 2.78 -1.89
C LYS A 35 -18.07 1.51 -1.60
N THR A 36 -18.74 0.37 -1.43
CA THR A 36 -18.11 -0.91 -1.09
C THR A 36 -17.19 -1.35 -2.22
N ARG A 37 -17.65 -1.25 -3.47
CA ARG A 37 -16.82 -1.54 -4.65
C ARG A 37 -15.66 -0.55 -4.79
N ALA A 38 -15.86 0.73 -4.48
CA ALA A 38 -14.79 1.73 -4.52
C ALA A 38 -13.68 1.41 -3.50
N TRP A 39 -14.04 1.07 -2.26
CA TRP A 39 -13.08 0.64 -1.23
C TRP A 39 -12.31 -0.62 -1.65
N ALA A 40 -12.99 -1.63 -2.20
CA ALA A 40 -12.34 -2.86 -2.66
C ALA A 40 -11.37 -2.62 -3.82
N SER A 41 -11.72 -1.68 -4.72
CA SER A 41 -10.87 -1.27 -5.84
C SER A 41 -9.62 -0.54 -5.34
N LEU A 42 -9.77 0.35 -4.36
CA LEU A 42 -8.64 1.06 -3.73
C LEU A 42 -7.71 0.09 -2.99
N LEU A 43 -8.27 -0.88 -2.26
CA LEU A 43 -7.48 -1.91 -1.56
C LEU A 43 -6.64 -2.71 -2.55
N THR A 44 -7.27 -3.21 -3.62
CA THR A 44 -6.61 -4.03 -4.64
C THR A 44 -5.50 -3.26 -5.35
N ASN A 45 -5.80 -2.02 -5.79
CA ASN A 45 -4.84 -1.17 -6.49
C ASN A 45 -3.68 -0.77 -5.56
N GLY A 46 -3.99 -0.31 -4.34
CA GLY A 46 -3.01 0.05 -3.32
C GLY A 46 -2.07 -1.12 -3.00
N PHE A 47 -2.61 -2.32 -2.82
CA PHE A 47 -1.81 -3.51 -2.55
C PHE A 47 -0.91 -3.90 -3.73
N TYR A 48 -1.44 -3.83 -4.96
CA TYR A 48 -0.69 -4.13 -6.17
C TYR A 48 0.55 -3.25 -6.33
N PHE A 49 0.39 -1.92 -6.24
CA PHE A 49 1.53 -1.02 -6.35
C PHE A 49 2.44 -1.08 -5.12
N ASN A 50 1.90 -1.38 -3.94
CA ASN A 50 2.71 -1.63 -2.75
C ASN A 50 3.64 -2.83 -2.94
N ALA A 51 3.14 -3.94 -3.51
CA ALA A 51 3.94 -5.12 -3.79
C ALA A 51 5.05 -4.84 -4.81
N ILE A 52 4.78 -4.06 -5.86
CA ILE A 52 5.77 -3.64 -6.85
C ILE A 52 6.86 -2.77 -6.20
N ALA A 53 6.46 -1.79 -5.38
CA ALA A 53 7.40 -0.93 -4.68
C ALA A 53 8.29 -1.74 -3.72
N LEU A 54 7.69 -2.65 -2.95
CA LEU A 54 8.41 -3.51 -2.01
C LEU A 54 9.37 -4.47 -2.73
N ALA A 55 9.00 -4.98 -3.90
CA ALA A 55 9.88 -5.79 -4.73
C ALA A 55 11.11 -4.99 -5.20
N GLY A 56 10.94 -3.70 -5.52
CA GLY A 56 12.06 -2.80 -5.82
C GLY A 56 13.03 -2.66 -4.65
N THR A 57 12.51 -2.37 -3.45
CA THR A 57 13.30 -2.29 -2.22
C THR A 57 14.03 -3.61 -1.91
N PHE A 58 13.32 -4.73 -2.02
CA PHE A 58 13.91 -6.06 -1.81
C PHE A 58 15.01 -6.38 -2.83
N PHE A 59 14.79 -6.06 -4.11
CA PHE A 59 15.76 -6.26 -5.18
C PHE A 59 17.06 -5.49 -4.92
N VAL A 60 16.96 -4.24 -4.44
CA VAL A 60 18.13 -3.46 -4.04
C VAL A 60 18.84 -4.16 -2.88
N ALA A 61 18.12 -4.48 -1.80
CA ALA A 61 18.68 -5.10 -0.60
C ALA A 61 19.45 -6.40 -0.88
N VAL A 62 18.87 -7.32 -1.65
CA VAL A 62 19.52 -8.61 -1.94
C VAL A 62 20.80 -8.46 -2.77
N ASN A 63 20.80 -7.54 -3.74
CA ASN A 63 21.98 -7.30 -4.56
C ASN A 63 23.10 -6.60 -3.78
N TYR A 64 22.74 -5.75 -2.81
CA TYR A 64 23.70 -5.15 -1.88
C TYR A 64 24.35 -6.21 -0.98
N VAL A 65 23.56 -7.11 -0.38
CA VAL A 65 24.07 -8.20 0.47
C VAL A 65 24.95 -9.17 -0.32
N ALA A 66 24.54 -9.50 -1.55
CA ALA A 66 25.27 -10.40 -2.42
C ALA A 66 26.51 -9.76 -3.10
N GLN A 67 26.76 -8.46 -2.88
CA GLN A 67 27.81 -7.69 -3.56
C GLN A 67 27.77 -7.86 -5.09
N ALA A 68 26.57 -7.91 -5.67
CA ALA A 68 26.37 -8.19 -7.07
C ALA A 68 26.70 -6.98 -7.96
N GLY A 69 27.77 -7.09 -8.77
CA GLY A 69 28.23 -6.00 -9.63
C GLY A 69 27.31 -5.68 -10.82
N TRP A 70 26.54 -6.65 -11.31
CA TRP A 70 25.70 -6.46 -12.50
C TRP A 70 24.49 -5.55 -12.25
N ALA A 71 23.94 -5.59 -11.03
CA ALA A 71 22.77 -4.80 -10.65
C ALA A 71 23.05 -3.29 -10.57
N VAL A 72 24.32 -2.88 -10.53
CA VAL A 72 24.73 -1.47 -10.46
C VAL A 72 24.15 -0.65 -11.62
N GLY A 73 24.00 -1.24 -12.81
CA GLY A 73 23.43 -0.56 -13.98
C GLY A 73 21.92 -0.29 -13.88
N ILE A 74 21.18 -1.12 -13.13
CA ILE A 74 19.70 -1.05 -13.05
C ILE A 74 19.17 -0.67 -11.66
N LYS A 75 20.04 -0.60 -10.64
CA LYS A 75 19.63 -0.32 -9.26
C LYS A 75 18.79 0.93 -9.10
N ARG A 76 19.10 1.98 -9.88
CA ARG A 76 18.37 3.27 -9.83
C ARG A 76 16.89 3.13 -10.22
N VAL A 77 16.56 2.17 -11.09
CA VAL A 77 15.17 1.88 -11.46
C VAL A 77 14.45 1.21 -10.28
N ALA A 78 15.09 0.24 -9.64
CA ALA A 78 14.52 -0.44 -8.48
C ALA A 78 14.38 0.49 -7.25
N GLU A 79 15.34 1.39 -7.03
CA GLU A 79 15.27 2.46 -6.02
C GLU A 79 14.09 3.41 -6.31
N ALA A 80 13.88 3.79 -7.58
CA ALA A 80 12.74 4.62 -7.98
C ALA A 80 11.39 3.91 -7.76
N MET A 81 11.32 2.60 -8.03
CA MET A 81 10.14 1.78 -7.71
C MET A 81 9.88 1.75 -6.20
N GLY A 82 10.90 1.49 -5.40
CA GLY A 82 10.83 1.53 -3.93
C GLY A 82 10.39 2.89 -3.41
N GLY A 83 10.80 3.99 -4.05
CA GLY A 83 10.40 5.35 -3.67
C GLY A 83 8.90 5.62 -3.68
N PHE A 84 8.09 4.79 -4.37
CA PHE A 84 6.63 4.87 -4.34
C PHE A 84 6.00 4.34 -3.04
N LEU A 85 6.75 3.57 -2.24
CA LEU A 85 6.22 2.82 -1.10
C LEU A 85 5.52 3.69 -0.05
N LYS A 86 6.00 4.92 0.18
CA LYS A 86 5.34 5.86 1.10
C LYS A 86 3.93 6.24 0.65
N PHE A 87 3.70 6.34 -0.66
CA PHE A 87 2.41 6.69 -1.23
C PHE A 87 1.46 5.49 -1.23
N SER A 88 1.94 4.29 -1.60
CA SER A 88 1.13 3.07 -1.54
C SER A 88 0.72 2.72 -0.11
N MET A 89 1.62 2.84 0.87
CA MET A 89 1.29 2.62 2.28
C MET A 89 0.28 3.65 2.80
N ALA A 90 0.39 4.92 2.41
CA ALA A 90 -0.60 5.93 2.76
C ALA A 90 -1.99 5.60 2.18
N ILE A 91 -2.06 5.17 0.91
CA ILE A 91 -3.32 4.74 0.28
C ILE A 91 -3.93 3.54 1.02
N LEU A 92 -3.13 2.54 1.40
CA LEU A 92 -3.61 1.38 2.16
C LEU A 92 -4.13 1.76 3.55
N ILE A 93 -3.44 2.65 4.26
CA ILE A 93 -3.89 3.17 5.57
C ILE A 93 -5.21 3.92 5.43
N ILE A 94 -5.32 4.84 4.45
CA ILE A 94 -6.56 5.60 4.19
C ILE A 94 -7.71 4.65 3.84
N THR A 95 -7.44 3.65 2.99
CA THR A 95 -8.43 2.64 2.59
C THR A 95 -8.93 1.83 3.79
N PHE A 96 -8.04 1.44 4.70
CA PHE A 96 -8.44 0.76 5.92
C PHE A 96 -9.28 1.69 6.83
N LEU A 97 -8.80 2.91 7.10
CA LEU A 97 -9.50 3.84 7.98
C LEU A 97 -10.91 4.17 7.47
N GLY A 98 -11.10 4.30 6.17
CA GLY A 98 -12.40 4.63 5.57
C GLY A 98 -13.31 3.45 5.25
N GLY A 99 -12.76 2.28 4.92
CA GLY A 99 -13.51 1.12 4.42
C GLY A 99 -13.45 -0.13 5.28
N HIS A 100 -12.93 -0.06 6.51
CA HIS A 100 -12.68 -1.26 7.32
C HIS A 100 -13.92 -2.12 7.57
N HIS A 101 -15.07 -1.51 7.87
CA HIS A 101 -16.34 -2.24 8.07
C HIS A 101 -16.89 -2.86 6.80
N ASP A 102 -16.68 -2.25 5.63
CA ASP A 102 -17.16 -2.79 4.36
C ASP A 102 -16.25 -3.92 3.82
N LEU A 103 -14.95 -3.82 4.10
CA LEU A 103 -13.93 -4.72 3.54
C LEU A 103 -13.59 -5.91 4.43
N TYR A 104 -13.65 -5.70 5.75
CA TYR A 104 -13.19 -6.66 6.73
C TYR A 104 -14.32 -7.02 7.67
N HIS A 105 -14.97 -8.15 7.39
CA HIS A 105 -16.06 -8.67 8.22
C HIS A 105 -15.68 -8.75 9.71
N TRP A 106 -14.42 -9.11 10.01
CA TRP A 106 -13.94 -9.20 11.39
C TRP A 106 -13.95 -7.91 12.20
N THR A 107 -14.25 -6.77 11.59
CA THR A 107 -14.32 -5.49 12.30
C THR A 107 -15.66 -5.26 12.98
N HIS A 108 -16.70 -6.05 12.66
CA HIS A 108 -18.01 -5.95 13.30
C HIS A 108 -17.98 -6.53 14.71
N HIS A 109 -18.47 -5.75 15.68
CA HIS A 109 -18.44 -6.12 17.09
C HIS A 109 -19.36 -7.31 17.40
N GLU A 110 -20.46 -7.46 16.65
CA GLU A 110 -21.47 -8.51 16.83
C GLU A 110 -20.90 -9.93 16.68
N LEU A 111 -19.77 -10.09 15.99
CA LEU A 111 -19.10 -11.38 15.81
C LEU A 111 -18.39 -11.89 17.07
N TYR A 112 -18.17 -11.02 18.05
CA TYR A 112 -17.40 -11.30 19.26
C TYR A 112 -18.26 -11.46 20.52
N ASP A 113 -19.53 -11.02 20.48
CA ASP A 113 -20.46 -11.15 21.61
C ASP A 113 -21.13 -12.54 21.60
N PRO A 114 -20.92 -13.39 22.62
CA PRO A 114 -21.56 -14.71 22.70
C PRO A 114 -23.10 -14.70 22.69
N ASN A 115 -23.73 -13.56 22.98
CA ASN A 115 -25.18 -13.41 22.98
C ASN A 115 -25.74 -12.94 21.62
N SER A 116 -24.86 -12.59 20.67
CA SER A 116 -25.26 -12.17 19.32
C SER A 116 -25.65 -13.38 18.46
N PRO A 117 -26.71 -13.28 17.63
CA PRO A 117 -27.00 -14.28 16.60
C PRO A 117 -25.86 -14.46 15.59
N GLU A 118 -25.00 -13.45 15.42
CA GLU A 118 -23.87 -13.45 14.50
C GLU A 118 -22.55 -13.88 15.14
N TYR A 119 -22.58 -14.36 16.39
CA TYR A 119 -21.37 -14.79 17.10
C TYR A 119 -20.55 -15.83 16.32
N ASP A 120 -19.27 -15.55 16.09
CA ASP A 120 -18.33 -16.47 15.47
C ASP A 120 -17.20 -16.82 16.47
N ALA A 121 -17.29 -18.00 17.07
CA ALA A 121 -16.29 -18.51 18.02
C ALA A 121 -14.88 -18.61 17.43
N ILE A 122 -14.74 -18.91 16.13
CA ILE A 122 -13.43 -19.00 15.46
C ILE A 122 -12.80 -17.62 15.37
N LEU A 123 -13.61 -16.61 15.04
CA LEU A 123 -13.14 -15.24 14.94
C LEU A 123 -12.87 -14.63 16.32
N ALA A 124 -13.72 -14.92 17.31
CA ALA A 124 -13.51 -14.52 18.69
C ALA A 124 -12.18 -15.05 19.25
N GLY A 125 -11.82 -16.30 18.92
CA GLY A 125 -10.52 -16.89 19.26
C GLY A 125 -9.32 -16.17 18.63
N LYS A 126 -9.52 -15.38 17.57
CA LYS A 126 -8.49 -14.58 16.89
C LYS A 126 -8.49 -13.10 17.28
N SER A 127 -9.38 -12.67 18.18
CA SER A 127 -9.51 -11.27 18.64
C SER A 127 -8.20 -10.63 19.10
N GLY A 128 -7.30 -11.41 19.72
CA GLY A 128 -5.97 -10.95 20.10
C GLY A 128 -5.14 -10.43 18.91
N TYR A 129 -5.29 -11.04 17.72
CA TYR A 129 -4.61 -10.61 16.49
C TYR A 129 -5.48 -9.71 15.61
N LEU A 130 -6.79 -9.97 15.54
CA LEU A 130 -7.79 -9.27 14.75
C LEU A 130 -8.58 -8.29 15.61
N ASN A 131 -7.89 -7.32 16.21
CA ASN A 131 -8.51 -6.15 16.83
C ASN A 131 -8.04 -4.88 16.14
N MET A 132 -8.89 -3.85 16.16
CA MET A 132 -8.66 -2.58 15.45
C MET A 132 -7.34 -1.92 15.86
N THR A 133 -7.08 -1.79 17.15
CA THR A 133 -5.89 -1.11 17.69
C THR A 133 -4.61 -1.82 17.25
N PHE A 134 -4.52 -3.13 17.45
CA PHE A 134 -3.34 -3.90 17.09
C PHE A 134 -3.13 -3.94 15.58
N TYR A 135 -4.19 -4.08 14.79
CA TYR A 135 -4.09 -4.03 13.33
C TYR A 135 -3.51 -2.71 12.84
N ILE A 136 -4.02 -1.57 13.34
CA ILE A 136 -3.53 -0.24 12.96
C ILE A 136 -2.06 -0.06 13.38
N ILE A 137 -1.70 -0.44 14.61
CA ILE A 137 -0.31 -0.36 15.09
C ILE A 137 0.62 -1.15 14.16
N ARG A 138 0.26 -2.39 13.80
CA ARG A 138 1.08 -3.19 12.88
C ARG A 138 1.16 -2.55 11.49
N LEU A 139 0.05 -2.03 10.97
CA LEU A 139 0.01 -1.40 9.65
C LEU A 139 0.95 -0.18 9.59
N VAL A 140 0.91 0.66 10.62
CA VAL A 140 1.82 1.81 10.76
C VAL A 140 3.26 1.36 10.98
N ALA A 141 3.50 0.30 11.76
CA ALA A 141 4.84 -0.27 11.95
C ALA A 141 5.41 -0.80 10.62
N TYR A 142 4.63 -1.51 9.80
CA TYR A 142 5.05 -1.94 8.46
C TYR A 142 5.39 -0.74 7.58
N ALA A 143 4.56 0.32 7.60
CA ALA A 143 4.83 1.55 6.89
C ALA A 143 6.18 2.15 7.32
N ALA A 144 6.39 2.33 8.62
CA ALA A 144 7.59 2.94 9.16
C ALA A 144 8.85 2.12 8.86
N ILE A 145 8.79 0.80 9.04
CA ILE A 145 9.93 -0.09 8.78
C ILE A 145 10.28 -0.11 7.31
N TRP A 146 9.32 -0.37 6.41
CA TRP A 146 9.64 -0.52 5.00
C TRP A 146 10.00 0.79 4.32
N VAL A 147 9.30 1.89 4.66
CA VAL A 147 9.63 3.21 4.15
C VAL A 147 10.98 3.66 4.70
N GLY A 148 11.22 3.51 6.01
CA GLY A 148 12.51 3.83 6.62
C GLY A 148 13.66 3.06 5.98
N PHE A 149 13.51 1.75 5.80
CA PHE A 149 14.51 0.90 5.14
C PHE A 149 14.75 1.29 3.68
N THR A 150 13.74 1.76 2.95
CA THR A 150 13.89 2.19 1.55
C THR A 150 14.68 3.49 1.40
N TYR A 151 14.70 4.34 2.44
CA TYR A 151 15.37 5.65 2.42
C TYR A 151 16.69 5.70 3.20
N MET A 152 17.11 4.59 3.81
CA MET A 152 18.46 4.42 4.38
C MET A 152 19.45 3.96 3.31
#